data_AF-A0A3A8IS35-F1
#
_entry.id   AF-A0A3A8IS35-F1
#
_cell.length_a   1.000
_cell.length_b   1.000
_cell.length_c   1.000
_cell.angle_alpha   90.00
_cell.angle_beta   90.00
_cell.angle_gamma   90.00
#
_symmetry.space_group_name_H-M   'P 1'
#
loop_
_entity.id
_entity.type
_entity.pdbx_description
1 polymer ?
#
loop_
_entity_poly.entity_id
_entity_poly.type
_entity_poly.pdbx_seq_one_letter_code
_entity_poly.pdbx_strand_id
1 'polypeptide(L)'
;MSEEKTSVHSISDLLGSAQQQSAYLIVISAKSAAGIGRMFKLDRSEVVLGRSSEAQFQVEDDGISRKHAKVVAIGDGRFQLVDLGSTNGTYLNGLKVSAAPLYDGDKIQIGSNTVLKFSIQDALEEQYQRSIYESATRDGLTRVYNKKYFMETVRKEFAYCLRHRVPLSLVLFDVDHFKRINDVYGHPAGDFVLTRIAQRVADTVRTEDLLARYGGEEFALMLRESAEDAALACAERCRVAVDRADFIFSGTPIKVTISLGVATLLDSDFSQPEDLISAADKYLYRAKHAGRNRVDAKAVSGA
;
A
#
# COMPACT_ATOMS: atom_id res chain seq x y z
N MET A 1 43.53 3.72 3.32
CA MET A 1 43.21 5.15 3.45
C MET A 1 42.08 5.48 2.49
N SER A 2 40.85 5.47 2.98
CA SER A 2 39.71 6.18 2.39
C SER A 2 38.72 6.40 3.54
N GLU A 3 38.70 7.62 4.07
CA GLU A 3 37.79 8.02 5.14
C GLU A 3 36.35 8.00 4.60
N GLU A 4 35.51 7.14 5.18
CA GLU A 4 34.07 7.31 5.15
C GLU A 4 33.72 8.64 5.81
N LYS A 5 33.41 9.64 4.99
CA LYS A 5 32.81 10.89 5.48
C LYS A 5 31.37 10.61 5.89
N THR A 6 31.16 10.28 7.15
CA THR A 6 29.85 10.39 7.79
C THR A 6 29.43 11.85 7.72
N SER A 7 28.45 12.15 6.88
CA SER A 7 27.84 13.48 6.78
C SER A 7 27.04 13.74 8.07
N VAL A 8 27.67 14.43 9.02
CA VAL A 8 27.00 14.98 10.20
C VAL A 8 26.16 16.16 9.70
N HIS A 9 24.88 15.94 9.42
CA HIS A 9 23.94 17.04 9.29
C HIS A 9 23.83 17.70 10.67
N SER A 10 24.21 18.97 10.77
CA SER A 10 24.11 19.66 12.05
C SER A 10 22.62 19.80 12.40
N ILE A 11 22.28 19.71 13.69
CA ILE A 11 20.90 19.93 14.17
C ILE A 11 20.37 21.30 13.69
N SER A 12 21.26 22.28 13.55
CA SER A 12 21.03 23.60 12.94
C SER A 12 20.49 23.54 11.50
N ASP A 13 20.98 22.63 10.66
CA ASP A 13 20.54 22.51 9.26
C ASP A 13 19.16 21.84 9.15
N LEU A 14 18.86 20.90 10.06
CA LEU A 14 17.54 20.28 10.20
C LEU A 14 16.50 21.30 10.70
N LEU A 15 16.87 22.10 11.71
CA LEU A 15 16.02 23.17 12.25
C LEU A 15 15.87 24.36 11.27
N GLY A 16 16.84 24.60 10.38
CA GLY A 16 16.78 25.67 9.38
C GLY A 16 15.67 25.48 8.34
N SER A 17 15.25 24.23 8.10
CA SER A 17 14.10 23.88 7.25
C SER A 17 12.74 24.01 7.94
N ALA A 18 12.71 24.26 9.26
CA ALA A 18 11.51 24.26 10.10
C ALA A 18 10.59 25.49 9.91
N GLN A 19 10.92 26.42 9.00
CA GLN A 19 10.09 27.61 8.78
C GLN A 19 8.82 27.34 7.96
N GLN A 20 8.75 26.25 7.20
CA GLN A 20 7.58 25.98 6.36
C GLN A 20 6.69 24.90 6.98
N GLN A 21 5.80 25.35 7.88
CA GLN A 21 4.78 24.49 8.46
C GLN A 21 3.70 24.13 7.43
N SER A 22 3.23 22.89 7.47
CA SER A 22 2.16 22.38 6.62
C SER A 22 1.08 21.72 7.48
N ALA A 23 -0.18 21.88 7.10
CA ALA A 23 -1.30 21.26 7.81
C ALA A 23 -1.60 19.86 7.25
N TYR A 24 -1.88 18.92 8.15
CA TYR A 24 -2.13 17.53 7.84
C TYR A 24 -3.34 17.00 8.60
N LEU A 25 -4.02 16.02 7.98
CA LEU A 25 -4.91 15.09 8.67
C LEU A 25 -4.18 13.76 8.83
N ILE A 26 -4.08 13.29 10.08
CA ILE A 26 -3.43 12.02 10.42
C ILE A 26 -4.50 11.06 10.92
N VAL A 27 -4.61 9.88 10.31
CA VAL A 27 -5.56 8.85 10.77
C VAL A 27 -5.05 8.25 12.08
N ILE A 28 -5.74 8.48 13.20
CA ILE A 28 -5.35 7.90 14.50
C ILE A 28 -6.17 6.65 14.84
N SER A 29 -7.37 6.53 14.29
CA SER A 29 -8.22 5.35 14.41
C SER A 29 -9.05 5.20 13.13
N ALA A 30 -9.24 3.96 12.69
CA ALA A 30 -10.12 3.61 11.58
C ALA A 30 -10.59 2.17 11.74
N LYS A 31 -11.69 1.81 11.04
CA LYS A 31 -12.21 0.44 11.00
C LYS A 31 -11.18 -0.58 10.48
N SER A 32 -10.29 -0.15 9.58
CA SER A 32 -9.16 -0.94 9.08
C SER A 32 -7.84 -0.33 9.51
N ALA A 33 -6.90 -1.16 9.96
CA ALA A 33 -5.56 -0.74 10.34
C ALA A 33 -4.71 -0.28 9.14
N ALA A 34 -5.08 -0.66 7.90
CA ALA A 34 -4.37 -0.28 6.67
C ALA A 34 -4.36 1.25 6.39
N GLY A 35 -5.11 2.04 7.16
CA GLY A 35 -5.09 3.51 7.09
C GLY A 35 -4.45 4.21 8.28
N ILE A 36 -4.18 3.52 9.40
CA ILE A 36 -3.71 4.17 10.63
C ILE A 36 -2.30 4.73 10.43
N GLY A 37 -2.07 5.96 10.90
CA GLY A 37 -0.83 6.70 10.71
C GLY A 37 -0.69 7.36 9.33
N ARG A 38 -1.61 7.09 8.38
CA ARG A 38 -1.61 7.75 7.08
C ARG A 38 -1.80 9.25 7.27
N MET A 39 -0.93 10.00 6.62
CA MET A 39 -0.99 11.46 6.56
C MET A 39 -1.65 11.91 5.26
N PHE A 40 -2.41 12.99 5.34
CA PHE A 40 -2.93 13.69 4.17
C PHE A 40 -2.68 15.18 4.32
N LYS A 41 -1.92 15.74 3.36
CA LYS A 41 -1.58 17.16 3.34
C LYS A 41 -2.80 17.99 2.94
N LEU A 42 -3.05 19.07 3.67
CA LEU A 42 -4.10 20.03 3.36
C LEU A 42 -3.50 21.15 2.48
N ASP A 43 -3.21 20.80 1.22
CA ASP A 43 -2.61 21.69 0.22
C ASP A 43 -3.65 22.37 -0.69
N ARG A 44 -4.94 22.11 -0.46
CA ARG A 44 -6.07 22.68 -1.19
C ARG A 44 -6.86 23.66 -0.32
N SER A 45 -7.54 24.60 -0.96
CA SER A 45 -8.47 25.50 -0.29
C SER A 45 -9.64 24.75 0.36
N GLU A 46 -10.02 23.61 -0.20
CA GLU A 46 -11.06 22.73 0.34
C GLU A 46 -10.68 21.25 0.11
N VAL A 47 -10.87 20.45 1.17
CA VAL A 47 -10.68 19.00 1.16
C VAL A 47 -11.94 18.34 1.71
N VAL A 48 -12.63 17.56 0.88
CA VAL A 48 -13.80 16.78 1.29
C VAL A 48 -13.36 15.44 1.87
N LEU A 49 -13.90 15.12 3.05
CA LEU A 49 -13.75 13.85 3.74
C LEU A 49 -15.00 13.00 3.49
N GLY A 50 -14.85 11.74 3.12
CA GLY A 50 -16.01 10.87 2.91
C GLY A 50 -15.66 9.48 2.41
N ARG A 51 -16.66 8.60 2.31
CA ARG A 51 -16.44 7.23 1.81
C ARG A 51 -16.40 7.09 0.29
N SER A 52 -16.89 8.10 -0.43
CA SER A 52 -16.95 8.08 -1.89
C SER A 52 -15.56 8.29 -2.50
N SER A 53 -15.30 7.70 -3.66
CA SER A 53 -14.12 7.99 -4.49
C SER A 53 -14.06 9.46 -4.97
N GLU A 54 -15.15 10.22 -4.89
CA GLU A 54 -15.16 11.66 -5.17
C GLU A 54 -14.55 12.50 -4.05
N ALA A 55 -14.41 11.95 -2.83
CA ALA A 55 -13.83 12.66 -1.71
C ALA A 55 -12.29 12.71 -1.84
N GLN A 56 -11.69 13.89 -1.65
CA GLN A 56 -10.22 14.02 -1.70
C GLN A 56 -9.54 13.21 -0.59
N PHE A 57 -10.18 13.13 0.58
CA PHE A 57 -9.78 12.21 1.65
C PHE A 57 -10.81 11.09 1.76
N GLN A 58 -10.59 10.03 0.98
CA GLN A 58 -11.46 8.86 1.01
C GLN A 58 -11.17 8.00 2.25
N VAL A 59 -12.20 7.74 3.06
CA VAL A 59 -12.20 6.78 4.15
C VAL A 59 -13.27 5.73 3.92
N GLU A 60 -12.84 4.50 3.65
CA GLU A 60 -13.74 3.38 3.46
C GLU A 60 -14.23 2.83 4.81
N ASP A 61 -15.28 3.47 5.31
CA ASP A 61 -16.04 3.06 6.49
C ASP A 61 -17.54 3.22 6.17
N ASP A 62 -18.33 2.18 6.38
CA ASP A 62 -19.78 2.21 6.11
C ASP A 62 -20.50 3.23 7.00
N GLY A 63 -19.93 3.56 8.17
CA GLY A 63 -20.40 4.61 9.07
C GLY A 63 -20.13 6.03 8.58
N ILE A 64 -19.39 6.21 7.48
CA ILE A 64 -19.07 7.53 6.92
C ILE A 64 -19.97 7.80 5.71
N SER A 65 -20.66 8.95 5.67
CA SER A 65 -21.39 9.43 4.48
C SER A 65 -20.50 9.62 3.25
N ARG A 66 -21.08 9.57 2.03
CA ARG A 66 -20.34 9.72 0.76
C ARG A 66 -19.48 10.98 0.72
N LYS A 67 -20.07 12.11 1.12
CA LYS A 67 -19.41 13.37 1.49
C LYS A 67 -19.85 13.65 2.93
N HIS A 68 -18.93 13.55 3.87
CA HIS A 68 -19.24 13.54 5.30
C HIS A 68 -18.99 14.91 5.92
N ALA A 69 -17.78 15.41 5.72
CA ALA A 69 -17.33 16.70 6.20
C ALA A 69 -16.35 17.29 5.19
N LYS A 70 -15.97 18.54 5.38
CA LYS A 70 -14.87 19.15 4.66
C LYS A 70 -14.00 19.98 5.58
N VAL A 71 -12.74 20.09 5.22
CA VAL A 71 -11.79 21.02 5.83
C VAL A 71 -11.53 22.13 4.82
N VAL A 72 -11.73 23.37 5.23
CA VAL A 72 -11.63 24.56 4.38
C VAL A 72 -10.55 25.48 4.94
N ALA A 73 -9.65 25.97 4.11
CA ALA A 73 -8.71 27.02 4.46
C ALA A 73 -9.46 28.36 4.55
N ILE A 74 -9.36 29.05 5.68
CA ILE A 74 -10.06 30.32 5.95
C ILE A 74 -9.13 31.55 5.94
N GLY A 75 -7.90 31.38 5.46
CA GLY A 75 -6.86 32.43 5.41
C GLY A 75 -5.89 32.38 6.59
N ASP A 76 -4.72 32.99 6.43
CA ASP A 76 -3.65 33.09 7.44
C ASP A 76 -3.20 31.73 8.02
N GLY A 77 -3.23 30.67 7.20
CA GLY A 77 -2.88 29.31 7.64
C GLY A 77 -3.91 28.66 8.58
N ARG A 78 -5.10 29.25 8.73
CA ARG A 78 -6.18 28.71 9.56
C ARG A 78 -7.12 27.82 8.75
N PHE A 79 -7.71 26.85 9.43
CA PHE A 79 -8.63 25.87 8.84
C PHE A 79 -9.92 25.80 9.62
N GLN A 80 -11.00 25.44 8.94
CA GLN A 80 -12.31 25.21 9.51
C GLN A 80 -12.85 23.85 9.06
N LEU A 81 -13.37 23.09 10.01
CA LEU A 81 -14.13 21.88 9.77
C LEU A 81 -15.60 22.23 9.55
N VAL A 82 -16.23 21.64 8.54
CA VAL A 82 -17.66 21.82 8.23
C VAL A 82 -18.30 20.47 7.95
N ASP A 83 -19.37 20.14 8.67
CA ASP A 83 -20.20 18.95 8.42
C ASP A 83 -21.04 19.16 7.15
N LEU A 84 -21.15 18.12 6.31
CA LEU A 84 -21.88 18.17 5.04
C LEU A 84 -23.27 17.49 5.14
N GLY A 85 -23.90 17.56 6.31
CA GLY A 85 -25.17 16.87 6.58
C GLY A 85 -24.95 15.37 6.75
N SER A 86 -23.89 15.00 7.46
CA SER A 86 -23.53 13.59 7.64
C SER A 86 -24.56 12.83 8.47
N THR A 87 -24.76 11.56 8.16
CA THR A 87 -25.75 10.71 8.83
C THR A 87 -25.41 10.48 10.31
N ASN A 88 -24.13 10.21 10.59
CA ASN A 88 -23.65 9.94 11.94
C ASN A 88 -23.15 11.19 12.67
N GLY A 89 -23.12 12.35 12.01
CA GLY A 89 -22.57 13.58 12.57
C GLY A 89 -21.05 13.64 12.51
N THR A 90 -20.54 14.88 12.44
CA THR A 90 -19.13 15.19 12.62
C THR A 90 -18.87 15.70 14.04
N TYR A 91 -17.81 15.20 14.68
CA TYR A 91 -17.45 15.57 16.04
C TYR A 91 -16.03 16.14 16.09
N LEU A 92 -15.85 17.23 16.81
CA LEU A 92 -14.57 17.84 17.11
C LEU A 92 -14.32 17.73 18.63
N ASN A 93 -13.25 17.02 19.02
CA ASN A 93 -12.90 16.76 20.42
C ASN A 93 -14.07 16.18 21.25
N GLY A 94 -14.89 15.32 20.61
CA GLY A 94 -16.05 14.68 21.23
C GLY A 94 -17.34 15.51 21.18
N LEU A 95 -17.30 16.75 20.72
CA LEU A 95 -18.48 17.61 20.59
C LEU A 95 -18.99 17.60 19.15
N LYS A 96 -20.29 17.36 18.96
CA LYS A 96 -20.90 17.41 17.62
C LYS A 96 -20.88 18.84 17.10
N VAL A 97 -20.39 19.05 15.88
CA VAL A 97 -20.25 20.37 15.26
C VAL A 97 -20.86 20.38 13.86
N SER A 98 -21.49 21.50 13.48
CA SER A 98 -21.85 21.79 12.09
C SER A 98 -20.73 22.55 11.38
N ALA A 99 -20.07 23.46 12.08
CA ALA A 99 -18.83 24.09 11.65
C ALA A 99 -18.02 24.52 12.88
N ALA A 100 -16.69 24.36 12.83
CA ALA A 100 -15.80 24.79 13.91
C ALA A 100 -14.38 25.09 13.37
N PRO A 101 -13.68 26.10 13.91
CA PRO A 101 -12.26 26.30 13.61
C PRO A 101 -11.43 25.11 14.10
N LEU A 102 -10.36 24.78 13.37
CA LEU A 102 -9.40 23.74 13.74
C LEU A 102 -8.12 24.35 14.31
N TYR A 103 -7.63 23.74 15.38
CA TYR A 103 -6.36 24.04 16.03
C TYR A 103 -5.47 22.79 16.05
N ASP A 104 -4.16 22.99 16.04
CA ASP A 104 -3.20 21.89 16.12
C ASP A 104 -3.50 20.98 17.32
N GLY A 105 -3.56 19.67 17.05
CA GLY A 105 -3.92 18.66 18.06
C GLY A 105 -5.38 18.23 18.07
N ASP A 106 -6.28 18.96 17.39
CA ASP A 106 -7.70 18.67 17.37
C ASP A 106 -8.02 17.27 16.81
N LYS A 107 -8.98 16.59 17.45
CA LYS A 107 -9.47 15.28 17.05
C LYS A 107 -10.80 15.41 16.34
N ILE A 108 -10.81 15.00 15.08
CA ILE A 108 -11.99 14.99 14.22
C ILE A 108 -12.49 13.55 14.13
N GLN A 109 -13.66 13.28 14.67
CA GLN A 109 -14.33 11.99 14.53
C GLN A 109 -15.40 12.09 13.44
N ILE A 110 -15.32 11.16 12.48
CA ILE A 110 -16.30 10.96 11.41
C ILE A 110 -16.75 9.51 11.40
N GLY A 111 -18.05 9.29 11.27
CA GLY A 111 -18.62 7.95 11.39
C GLY A 111 -18.43 7.32 12.77
N SER A 112 -18.42 5.99 12.83
CA SER A 112 -18.41 5.26 14.11
C SER A 112 -17.01 5.00 14.67
N ASN A 113 -16.01 4.77 13.81
CA ASN A 113 -14.70 4.28 14.25
C ASN A 113 -13.52 5.12 13.75
N THR A 114 -13.78 6.12 12.91
CA THR A 114 -12.70 6.91 12.30
C THR A 114 -12.46 8.18 13.08
N VAL A 115 -11.22 8.32 13.56
CA VAL A 115 -10.74 9.54 14.20
C VAL A 115 -9.48 10.01 13.48
N LEU A 116 -9.46 11.29 13.15
CA LEU A 116 -8.35 11.99 12.52
C LEU A 116 -7.80 13.00 13.51
N LYS A 117 -6.49 13.21 13.52
CA LYS A 117 -5.84 14.34 14.20
C LYS A 117 -5.52 15.40 13.16
N PHE A 118 -6.01 16.62 13.36
CA PHE A 118 -5.50 17.79 12.64
C PHE A 118 -4.17 18.18 13.28
N SER A 119 -3.12 18.28 12.46
CA SER A 119 -1.79 18.64 12.93
C SER A 119 -1.13 19.64 12.00
N ILE A 120 -0.47 20.65 12.56
CA ILE A 120 0.44 21.54 11.86
C ILE A 120 1.84 20.98 12.11
N GLN A 121 2.56 20.61 11.06
CA GLN A 121 3.86 19.96 11.17
C GLN A 121 4.93 20.71 10.39
N ASP A 122 6.13 20.75 10.95
CA ASP A 122 7.34 21.12 10.20
C ASP A 122 7.90 19.92 9.39
N ALA A 123 8.97 20.15 8.65
CA ALA A 123 9.59 19.14 7.81
C ALA A 123 10.16 17.94 8.62
N LEU A 124 10.63 18.17 9.84
CA LEU A 124 11.20 17.14 10.70
C LEU A 124 10.09 16.24 11.27
N GLU A 125 8.99 16.84 11.73
CA GLU A 125 7.81 16.12 12.21
C GLU A 125 7.14 15.33 11.10
N GLU A 126 7.05 15.90 9.89
CA GLU A 126 6.55 15.17 8.71
C GLU A 126 7.41 13.94 8.42
N GLN A 127 8.75 14.10 8.40
CA GLN A 127 9.67 12.99 8.16
C GLN A 127 9.55 11.91 9.24
N TYR A 128 9.45 12.32 10.51
CA TYR A 128 9.30 11.38 11.62
C TYR A 128 7.99 10.59 11.51
N GLN A 129 6.87 11.27 11.27
CA GLN A 129 5.56 10.63 11.13
C GLN A 129 5.52 9.69 9.91
N ARG A 130 6.12 10.09 8.78
CA ARG A 130 6.26 9.21 7.61
C ARG A 130 7.09 7.97 7.93
N SER A 131 8.19 8.12 8.67
CA SER A 131 9.06 7.00 9.04
C SER A 131 8.35 5.97 9.92
N ILE A 132 7.49 6.42 10.85
CA ILE A 132 6.65 5.55 11.68
C ILE A 132 5.68 4.76 10.79
N TYR A 133 4.98 5.46 9.88
CA TYR A 133 4.02 4.82 8.99
C TYR A 133 4.69 3.79 8.06
N GLU A 134 5.83 4.15 7.47
CA GLU A 134 6.60 3.24 6.61
C GLU A 134 7.10 2.03 7.39
N SER A 135 7.60 2.21 8.61
CA SER A 135 8.08 1.10 9.45
C SER A 135 6.95 0.13 9.82
N ALA A 136 5.72 0.63 9.95
CA ALA A 136 4.55 -0.20 10.24
C ALA A 136 4.00 -0.93 9.00
N THR A 137 4.18 -0.38 7.79
CA THR A 137 3.50 -0.85 6.57
C THR A 137 4.41 -1.45 5.51
N ARG A 138 5.72 -1.20 5.56
CA ARG A 138 6.70 -1.69 4.58
C ARG A 138 7.55 -2.83 5.14
N ASP A 139 8.05 -3.67 4.25
CA ASP A 139 9.06 -4.69 4.55
C ASP A 139 10.43 -4.04 4.76
N GLY A 140 11.15 -4.49 5.78
CA GLY A 140 12.43 -3.90 6.19
C GLY A 140 13.55 -4.06 5.16
N LEU A 141 13.52 -5.12 4.36
CA LEU A 141 14.53 -5.40 3.34
C LEU A 141 14.16 -4.79 1.99
N THR A 142 12.99 -5.15 1.49
CA THR A 142 12.57 -4.89 0.10
C THR A 142 11.83 -3.57 -0.07
N ARG A 143 11.40 -2.93 1.03
CA ARG A 143 10.65 -1.65 1.06
C ARG A 143 9.31 -1.66 0.33
N VAL A 144 8.86 -2.79 -0.23
CA VAL A 144 7.47 -2.99 -0.66
C VAL A 144 6.57 -3.15 0.56
N TYR A 145 5.25 -3.24 0.38
CA TYR A 145 4.36 -3.43 1.52
C TYR A 145 4.65 -4.75 2.25
N ASN A 146 4.41 -4.79 3.55
CA ASN A 146 4.55 -6.03 4.32
C ASN A 146 3.28 -6.88 4.25
N LYS A 147 3.40 -8.16 4.64
CA LYS A 147 2.29 -9.12 4.67
C LYS A 147 1.09 -8.59 5.47
N LYS A 148 1.32 -7.94 6.61
CA LYS A 148 0.23 -7.42 7.46
C LYS A 148 -0.61 -6.40 6.69
N TYR A 149 0.05 -5.42 6.08
CA TYR A 149 -0.62 -4.40 5.27
C TYR A 149 -1.36 -5.00 4.07
N PHE A 150 -0.73 -5.96 3.38
CA PHE A 150 -1.37 -6.70 2.29
C PHE A 150 -2.66 -7.37 2.75
N MET A 151 -2.63 -8.18 3.82
CA MET A 151 -3.80 -8.92 4.30
C MET A 151 -4.95 -8.01 4.72
N GLU A 152 -4.65 -6.89 5.39
CA GLU A 152 -5.66 -5.90 5.76
C GLU A 152 -6.29 -5.23 4.53
N THR A 153 -5.47 -4.95 3.51
CA THR A 153 -5.93 -4.35 2.27
C THR A 153 -6.76 -5.35 1.46
N VAL A 154 -6.34 -6.61 1.29
CA VAL A 154 -7.09 -7.62 0.52
C VAL A 154 -8.51 -7.77 1.06
N ARG A 155 -8.70 -7.84 2.39
CA ARG A 155 -10.04 -7.99 2.98
C ARG A 155 -10.97 -6.83 2.61
N LYS A 156 -10.44 -5.61 2.67
CA LYS A 156 -11.16 -4.38 2.31
C LYS A 156 -11.50 -4.36 0.83
N GLU A 157 -10.51 -4.66 -0.01
CA GLU A 157 -10.63 -4.63 -1.46
C GLU A 157 -11.56 -5.71 -2.00
N PHE A 158 -11.49 -6.92 -1.44
CA PHE A 158 -12.38 -8.03 -1.75
C PHE A 158 -13.85 -7.66 -1.48
N ALA A 159 -14.14 -7.14 -0.29
CA ALA A 159 -15.51 -6.75 0.09
C ALA A 159 -16.05 -5.60 -0.77
N TYR A 160 -15.19 -4.68 -1.21
CA TYR A 160 -15.56 -3.62 -2.15
C TYR A 160 -15.88 -4.21 -3.53
N CYS A 161 -14.93 -4.96 -4.11
CA CYS A 161 -15.01 -5.50 -5.46
C CYS A 161 -16.18 -6.48 -5.63
N LEU A 162 -16.43 -7.33 -4.63
CA LEU A 162 -17.57 -8.25 -4.62
C LEU A 162 -18.91 -7.51 -4.66
N ARG A 163 -19.06 -6.46 -3.84
CA ARG A 163 -20.29 -5.65 -3.74
C ARG A 163 -20.57 -4.85 -5.01
N HIS A 164 -19.52 -4.30 -5.61
CA HIS A 164 -19.63 -3.43 -6.78
C HIS A 164 -19.48 -4.18 -8.11
N ARG A 165 -19.25 -5.51 -8.07
CA ARG A 165 -18.98 -6.35 -9.24
C ARG A 165 -17.86 -5.78 -10.12
N VAL A 166 -16.78 -5.37 -9.47
CA VAL A 166 -15.55 -4.88 -10.12
C VAL A 166 -14.49 -5.97 -9.98
N PRO A 167 -13.68 -6.26 -11.02
CA PRO A 167 -12.70 -7.33 -10.92
C PRO A 167 -11.57 -6.95 -9.94
N LEU A 168 -11.13 -7.97 -9.18
CA LEU A 168 -9.97 -7.91 -8.29
C LEU A 168 -9.12 -9.14 -8.58
N SER A 169 -7.90 -8.95 -9.03
CA SER A 169 -6.95 -10.04 -9.24
C SER A 169 -5.82 -10.02 -8.24
N LEU A 170 -5.46 -11.19 -7.75
CA LEU A 170 -4.27 -11.43 -6.95
C LEU A 170 -3.25 -12.22 -7.78
N VAL A 171 -1.99 -11.80 -7.70
CA VAL A 171 -0.86 -12.57 -8.23
C VAL A 171 0.05 -12.92 -7.07
N LEU A 172 0.19 -14.20 -6.75
CA LEU A 172 1.22 -14.67 -5.83
C LEU A 172 2.41 -15.16 -6.63
N PHE A 173 3.62 -14.80 -6.22
CA PHE A 173 4.82 -15.26 -6.89
C PHE A 173 5.96 -15.52 -5.92
N ASP A 174 6.89 -16.35 -6.37
CA ASP A 174 8.01 -16.83 -5.57
C ASP A 174 9.27 -16.97 -6.42
N VAL A 175 10.42 -16.77 -5.78
CA VAL A 175 11.73 -16.84 -6.42
C VAL A 175 12.16 -18.29 -6.64
N ASP A 176 12.31 -18.67 -7.91
CA ASP A 176 12.68 -20.01 -8.27
C ASP A 176 14.06 -20.38 -7.74
N HIS A 177 14.15 -21.53 -7.05
CA HIS A 177 15.39 -22.06 -6.49
C HIS A 177 16.10 -21.10 -5.50
N PHE A 178 15.36 -20.24 -4.78
CA PHE A 178 15.93 -19.27 -3.85
C PHE A 178 16.88 -19.88 -2.80
N LYS A 179 16.52 -21.04 -2.23
CA LYS A 179 17.40 -21.77 -1.31
C LYS A 179 18.77 -22.06 -1.92
N ARG A 180 18.83 -22.47 -3.19
CA ARG A 180 20.10 -22.72 -3.89
C ARG A 180 20.90 -21.43 -4.08
N ILE A 181 20.26 -20.29 -4.29
CA ILE A 181 20.94 -18.99 -4.35
C ILE A 181 21.63 -18.71 -3.02
N ASN A 182 20.92 -18.88 -1.90
CA ASN A 182 21.50 -18.71 -0.56
C ASN A 182 22.63 -19.70 -0.28
N ASP A 183 22.44 -20.98 -0.62
CA ASP A 183 23.42 -22.03 -0.36
C ASP A 183 24.72 -21.82 -1.17
N VAL A 184 24.63 -21.26 -2.38
CA VAL A 184 25.78 -21.06 -3.29
C VAL A 184 26.46 -19.71 -3.07
N TYR A 185 25.69 -18.63 -2.91
CA TYR A 185 26.20 -17.26 -2.89
C TYR A 185 26.10 -16.58 -1.52
N GLY A 186 25.52 -17.25 -0.52
CA GLY A 186 25.29 -16.74 0.82
C GLY A 186 24.02 -15.89 0.94
N HIS A 187 23.54 -15.73 2.18
CA HIS A 187 22.36 -14.91 2.48
C HIS A 187 22.42 -13.46 1.97
N PRO A 188 23.57 -12.75 2.00
CA PRO A 188 23.65 -11.40 1.45
C PRO A 188 23.30 -11.33 -0.05
N ALA A 189 23.61 -12.38 -0.82
CA ALA A 189 23.22 -12.47 -2.23
C ALA A 189 21.71 -12.71 -2.37
N GLY A 190 21.11 -13.52 -1.50
CA GLY A 190 19.66 -13.70 -1.44
C GLY A 190 18.93 -12.38 -1.14
N ASP A 191 19.41 -11.63 -0.15
CA ASP A 191 18.85 -10.32 0.21
C ASP A 191 18.93 -9.31 -0.95
N PHE A 192 20.07 -9.30 -1.66
CA PHE A 192 20.24 -8.53 -2.89
C PHE A 192 19.23 -8.94 -3.97
N VAL A 193 19.06 -10.24 -4.21
CA VAL A 193 18.10 -10.77 -5.20
C VAL A 193 16.68 -10.34 -4.85
N LEU A 194 16.24 -10.50 -3.60
CA LEU A 194 14.89 -10.11 -3.18
C LEU A 194 14.65 -8.61 -3.34
N THR A 195 15.61 -7.79 -2.94
CA THR A 195 15.54 -6.33 -3.09
C THR A 195 15.42 -5.94 -4.56
N ARG A 196 16.22 -6.59 -5.43
CA ARG A 196 16.23 -6.28 -6.86
C ARG A 196 14.98 -6.77 -7.57
N ILE A 197 14.44 -7.93 -7.21
CA ILE A 197 13.13 -8.41 -7.71
C ILE A 197 12.04 -7.43 -7.34
N ALA A 198 11.97 -7.00 -6.07
CA ALA A 198 10.96 -6.06 -5.60
C ALA A 198 10.98 -4.75 -6.41
N GLN A 199 12.18 -4.21 -6.70
CA GLN A 199 12.35 -3.04 -7.57
C GLN A 199 11.86 -3.31 -9.00
N ARG A 200 12.30 -4.41 -9.62
CA ARG A 200 11.91 -4.75 -11.00
C ARG A 200 10.41 -4.91 -11.17
N VAL A 201 9.76 -5.55 -10.21
CA VAL A 201 8.30 -5.72 -10.23
C VAL A 201 7.61 -4.38 -9.98
N ALA A 202 8.07 -3.58 -9.02
CA ALA A 202 7.53 -2.24 -8.76
C ALA A 202 7.61 -1.31 -9.99
N ASP A 203 8.71 -1.37 -10.75
CA ASP A 203 8.89 -0.60 -11.99
C ASP A 203 7.97 -1.08 -13.14
N THR A 204 7.42 -2.29 -13.04
CA THR A 204 6.60 -2.93 -14.09
C THR A 204 5.10 -2.73 -13.88
N VAL A 205 4.68 -2.55 -12.63
CA VAL A 205 3.27 -2.40 -12.24
C VAL A 205 2.88 -0.94 -12.10
N ARG A 206 1.58 -0.64 -12.01
CA ARG A 206 1.10 0.74 -11.87
C ARG A 206 1.31 1.23 -10.44
N THR A 207 1.29 2.54 -10.24
CA THR A 207 1.46 3.14 -8.91
C THR A 207 0.31 2.79 -7.96
N GLU A 208 -0.90 2.58 -8.49
CA GLU A 208 -2.07 2.15 -7.73
C GLU A 208 -2.09 0.64 -7.42
N ASP A 209 -1.24 -0.16 -8.07
CA ASP A 209 -1.12 -1.59 -7.80
C ASP A 209 -0.35 -1.80 -6.48
N LEU A 210 -0.82 -2.73 -5.65
CA LEU A 210 -0.20 -3.01 -4.36
C LEU A 210 0.74 -4.21 -4.50
N LEU A 211 2.05 -3.96 -4.40
CA LEU A 211 3.10 -4.98 -4.26
C LEU A 211 3.49 -5.15 -2.79
N ALA A 212 3.53 -6.39 -2.32
CA ALA A 212 3.92 -6.75 -0.97
C ALA A 212 4.85 -7.97 -0.92
N ARG A 213 5.70 -8.04 0.12
CA ARG A 213 6.40 -9.26 0.50
C ARG A 213 5.52 -10.07 1.45
N TYR A 214 5.09 -11.24 0.98
CA TYR A 214 4.08 -12.08 1.62
C TYR A 214 4.67 -13.13 2.57
N GLY A 215 5.88 -13.60 2.28
CA GLY A 215 6.64 -14.62 3.01
C GLY A 215 8.10 -14.55 2.58
N GLY A 216 9.00 -15.30 3.22
CA GLY A 216 10.47 -15.27 3.00
C GLY A 216 10.91 -14.79 1.61
N GLU A 217 10.68 -15.60 0.59
CA GLU A 217 10.90 -15.30 -0.84
C GLU A 217 9.60 -15.12 -1.66
N GLU A 218 8.47 -15.00 -0.98
CA GLU A 218 7.14 -14.92 -1.58
C GLU A 218 6.65 -13.47 -1.62
N PHE A 219 6.04 -13.10 -2.73
CA PHE A 219 5.48 -11.78 -2.95
C PHE A 219 4.03 -11.90 -3.43
N ALA A 220 3.29 -10.81 -3.22
CA ALA A 220 1.91 -10.70 -3.65
C ALA A 220 1.69 -9.37 -4.36
N LEU A 221 1.00 -9.41 -5.50
CA LEU A 221 0.43 -8.26 -6.18
C LEU A 221 -1.09 -8.29 -6.05
N MET A 222 -1.67 -7.12 -5.84
CA MET A 222 -3.10 -6.91 -5.90
C MET A 222 -3.40 -5.86 -6.97
N LEU A 223 -4.26 -6.25 -7.91
CA LEU A 223 -4.63 -5.47 -9.08
C LEU A 223 -6.13 -5.20 -9.01
N ARG A 224 -6.51 -3.99 -8.59
CA ARG A 224 -7.90 -3.53 -8.60
C ARG A 224 -8.31 -3.24 -10.05
N GLU A 225 -9.58 -3.46 -10.39
CA GLU A 225 -10.13 -3.17 -11.72
C GLU A 225 -9.41 -3.91 -12.87
N SER A 226 -8.74 -5.01 -12.56
CA SER A 226 -8.04 -5.85 -13.53
C SER A 226 -8.76 -7.20 -13.64
N ALA A 227 -9.31 -7.50 -14.82
CA ALA A 227 -9.84 -8.82 -15.14
C ALA A 227 -8.69 -9.83 -15.38
N GLU A 228 -9.02 -11.12 -15.47
CA GLU A 228 -8.03 -12.20 -15.57
C GLU A 228 -7.01 -12.01 -16.71
N ASP A 229 -7.45 -11.64 -17.92
CA ASP A 229 -6.54 -11.40 -19.05
C ASP A 229 -5.53 -10.28 -18.77
N ALA A 230 -5.98 -9.19 -18.15
CA ALA A 230 -5.12 -8.06 -17.81
C ALA A 230 -4.14 -8.43 -16.68
N ALA A 231 -4.60 -9.21 -15.70
CA ALA A 231 -3.78 -9.71 -14.61
C ALA A 231 -2.73 -10.72 -15.09
N LEU A 232 -3.09 -11.64 -15.98
CA LEU A 232 -2.18 -12.56 -16.65
C LEU A 232 -1.11 -11.82 -17.45
N ALA A 233 -1.51 -10.83 -18.24
CA ALA A 233 -0.57 -9.99 -18.99
C ALA A 233 0.37 -9.22 -18.05
N CYS A 234 -0.13 -8.73 -16.91
CA CYS A 234 0.70 -8.08 -15.89
C CYS A 234 1.72 -9.05 -15.27
N ALA A 235 1.25 -10.22 -14.83
CA ALA A 235 2.10 -11.28 -14.27
C ALA A 235 3.20 -11.70 -15.25
N GLU A 236 2.88 -11.84 -16.53
CA GLU A 236 3.85 -12.22 -17.56
C GLU A 236 4.88 -11.10 -17.82
N ARG A 237 4.47 -9.83 -17.80
CA ARG A 237 5.43 -8.70 -17.86
C ARG A 237 6.39 -8.75 -16.67
N CYS A 238 5.89 -8.97 -15.45
CA CYS A 238 6.72 -9.08 -14.26
C CYS A 238 7.71 -10.25 -14.36
N ARG A 239 7.24 -11.42 -14.82
CA ARG A 239 8.07 -12.60 -15.05
C ARG A 239 9.22 -12.30 -16.01
N VAL A 240 8.89 -11.74 -17.18
CA VAL A 240 9.87 -11.39 -18.22
C VAL A 240 10.84 -10.31 -17.73
N ALA A 241 10.36 -9.32 -16.99
CA ALA A 241 11.20 -8.25 -16.43
C ALA A 241 12.25 -8.79 -15.46
N VAL A 242 11.88 -9.75 -14.61
CA VAL A 242 12.82 -10.44 -13.71
C VAL A 242 13.76 -11.35 -14.49
N ASP A 243 13.25 -12.20 -15.39
CA ASP A 243 14.05 -13.17 -16.16
C ASP A 243 15.15 -12.49 -17.01
N ARG A 244 14.86 -11.28 -17.52
CA ARG A 244 15.77 -10.47 -18.34
C ARG A 244 16.65 -9.51 -17.53
N ALA A 245 16.43 -9.36 -16.22
CA ALA A 245 17.24 -8.45 -15.42
C ALA A 245 18.61 -9.04 -15.11
N ASP A 246 19.64 -8.19 -15.16
CA ASP A 246 20.96 -8.55 -14.67
C ASP A 246 20.99 -8.52 -13.13
N PHE A 247 21.19 -9.69 -12.53
CA PHE A 247 21.48 -9.83 -11.11
C PHE A 247 22.97 -10.10 -10.94
N ILE A 248 23.76 -9.04 -10.76
CA ILE A 248 25.21 -9.13 -10.56
C ILE A 248 25.51 -8.81 -9.09
N PHE A 249 25.88 -9.83 -8.33
CA PHE A 249 26.25 -9.70 -6.92
C PHE A 249 27.76 -9.87 -6.78
N SER A 250 28.45 -8.84 -6.28
CA SER A 250 29.93 -8.85 -6.11
C SER A 250 30.67 -9.28 -7.38
N GLY A 251 30.22 -8.80 -8.55
CA GLY A 251 30.79 -9.13 -9.85
C GLY A 251 30.38 -10.49 -10.43
N THR A 252 29.61 -11.29 -9.71
CA THR A 252 29.14 -12.62 -10.16
C THR A 252 27.71 -12.54 -10.67
N PRO A 253 27.43 -12.97 -11.91
CA PRO A 253 26.06 -13.04 -12.43
C PRO A 253 25.29 -14.19 -11.79
N ILE A 254 24.07 -13.92 -11.35
CA ILE A 254 23.14 -14.89 -10.76
C ILE A 254 21.94 -14.99 -11.70
N LYS A 255 21.61 -16.20 -12.18
CA LYS A 255 20.37 -16.40 -12.93
C LYS A 255 19.20 -16.50 -11.96
N VAL A 256 18.22 -15.61 -12.14
CA VAL A 256 17.03 -15.50 -11.29
C VAL A 256 15.78 -15.58 -12.17
N THR A 257 14.82 -16.38 -11.76
CA THR A 257 13.48 -16.44 -12.36
C THR A 257 12.43 -16.48 -11.26
N ILE A 258 11.18 -16.18 -11.60
CA ILE A 258 10.04 -16.27 -10.69
C ILE A 258 8.93 -17.10 -11.32
N SER A 259 8.21 -17.84 -10.48
CA SER A 259 6.96 -18.51 -10.84
C SER A 259 5.78 -17.74 -10.25
N LEU A 260 4.66 -17.67 -10.97
CA LEU A 260 3.51 -16.85 -10.59
C LEU A 260 2.19 -17.63 -10.71
N GLY A 261 1.29 -17.41 -9.76
CA GLY A 261 -0.09 -17.87 -9.78
C GLY A 261 -1.06 -16.70 -9.76
N VAL A 262 -2.02 -16.67 -10.68
CA VAL A 262 -3.01 -15.59 -10.83
C VAL A 262 -4.40 -16.11 -10.53
N ALA A 263 -5.13 -15.42 -9.65
CA ALA A 263 -6.55 -15.67 -9.42
C ALA A 263 -7.34 -14.37 -9.44
N THR A 264 -8.56 -14.41 -9.96
CA THR A 264 -9.42 -13.24 -10.11
C THR A 264 -10.77 -13.49 -9.47
N LEU A 265 -11.24 -12.51 -8.68
CA LEU A 265 -12.44 -12.61 -7.87
C LEU A 265 -13.68 -13.01 -8.68
N LEU A 266 -13.92 -12.34 -9.80
CA LEU A 266 -15.16 -12.49 -10.56
C LEU A 266 -15.22 -13.77 -11.41
N ASP A 267 -14.14 -14.55 -11.46
CA ASP A 267 -14.06 -15.77 -12.27
C ASP A 267 -14.38 -17.04 -11.47
N SER A 268 -14.74 -16.94 -10.19
CA SER A 268 -15.13 -18.08 -9.34
C SER A 268 -16.08 -17.66 -8.22
N ASP A 269 -16.71 -18.65 -7.58
CA ASP A 269 -17.59 -18.44 -6.42
C ASP A 269 -16.78 -18.30 -5.12
N PHE A 270 -15.89 -17.29 -5.06
CA PHE A 270 -15.14 -17.00 -3.84
C PHE A 270 -16.03 -16.31 -2.81
N SER A 271 -16.04 -16.85 -1.59
CA SER A 271 -16.87 -16.35 -0.51
C SER A 271 -16.09 -15.46 0.47
N GLN A 272 -14.79 -15.69 0.58
CA GLN A 272 -13.88 -14.99 1.47
C GLN A 272 -12.57 -14.60 0.75
N PRO A 273 -11.88 -13.55 1.24
CA PRO A 273 -10.54 -13.17 0.75
C PRO A 273 -9.54 -14.32 0.72
N GLU A 274 -9.58 -15.20 1.72
CA GLU A 274 -8.72 -16.36 1.86
C GLU A 274 -8.91 -17.37 0.73
N ASP A 275 -10.11 -17.49 0.15
CA ASP A 275 -10.39 -18.38 -0.98
C ASP A 275 -9.63 -17.90 -2.23
N LEU A 276 -9.62 -16.59 -2.48
CA LEU A 276 -8.92 -15.97 -3.61
C LEU A 276 -7.39 -16.11 -3.48
N ILE A 277 -6.87 -15.91 -2.27
CA ILE A 277 -5.43 -16.12 -1.96
C ILE A 277 -5.07 -17.59 -2.18
N SER A 278 -5.89 -18.53 -1.67
CA SER A 278 -5.65 -19.96 -1.80
C SER A 278 -5.68 -20.42 -3.26
N ALA A 279 -6.56 -19.85 -4.09
CA ALA A 279 -6.58 -20.10 -5.52
C ALA A 279 -5.28 -19.65 -6.19
N ALA A 280 -4.81 -18.41 -5.93
CA ALA A 280 -3.55 -17.91 -6.47
C ALA A 280 -2.36 -18.77 -6.03
N ASP A 281 -2.32 -19.21 -4.77
CA ASP A 281 -1.28 -20.10 -4.23
C ASP A 281 -1.27 -21.47 -4.93
N LYS A 282 -2.45 -22.06 -5.14
CA LYS A 282 -2.59 -23.31 -5.89
C LYS A 282 -2.05 -23.20 -7.31
N TYR A 283 -2.29 -22.06 -7.98
CA TYR A 283 -1.75 -21.83 -9.32
C TYR A 283 -0.24 -21.58 -9.30
N LEU A 284 0.29 -20.88 -8.29
CA LEU A 284 1.73 -20.73 -8.10
C LEU A 284 2.42 -22.09 -7.88
N TYR A 285 1.81 -22.95 -7.06
CA TYR A 285 2.28 -24.32 -6.88
C TYR A 285 2.32 -25.07 -8.22
N ARG A 286 1.26 -24.97 -9.03
CA ARG A 286 1.22 -25.59 -10.36
C ARG A 286 2.32 -25.03 -11.29
N ALA A 287 2.56 -23.73 -11.29
CA ALA A 287 3.66 -23.10 -12.01
C ALA A 287 5.03 -23.70 -11.63
N LYS A 288 5.30 -23.82 -10.31
CA LYS A 288 6.54 -24.40 -9.78
C LYS A 288 6.73 -25.87 -10.18
N HIS A 289 5.65 -26.64 -10.23
CA HIS A 289 5.68 -28.05 -10.62
C HIS A 289 5.68 -28.28 -12.13
N ALA A 290 5.21 -27.32 -12.92
CA ALA A 290 5.17 -27.38 -14.38
C ALA A 290 6.40 -26.75 -15.06
N GLY A 291 7.55 -26.77 -14.39
CA GLY A 291 8.84 -26.35 -14.95
C GLY A 291 9.38 -24.99 -14.48
N ARG A 292 8.67 -24.27 -13.59
CA ARG A 292 9.05 -22.94 -13.10
C ARG A 292 9.13 -21.88 -14.20
N ASN A 293 9.56 -20.66 -13.85
CA ASN A 293 9.68 -19.50 -14.75
C ASN A 293 8.44 -19.34 -15.66
N ARG A 294 7.25 -19.36 -15.05
CA ARG A 294 5.98 -19.27 -15.77
C ARG A 294 4.87 -18.68 -14.91
N VAL A 295 3.84 -18.20 -15.60
CA VAL A 295 2.57 -17.80 -15.02
C VAL A 295 1.58 -18.96 -15.13
N ASP A 296 0.73 -19.12 -14.13
CA ASP A 296 -0.37 -20.07 -14.15
C ASP A 296 -1.64 -19.47 -13.54
N ALA A 297 -2.82 -19.90 -13.99
CA ALA A 297 -4.12 -19.35 -13.56
C ALA A 297 -5.24 -20.40 -13.66
N LYS A 298 -6.51 -20.00 -13.59
CA LYS A 298 -7.62 -20.94 -13.79
C LYS A 298 -7.47 -21.60 -15.17
N ALA A 299 -7.63 -22.92 -15.22
CA ALA A 299 -7.66 -23.60 -16.52
C ALA A 299 -8.95 -23.16 -17.23
N VAL A 300 -8.83 -22.65 -18.45
CA VAL A 300 -9.99 -22.38 -19.28
C VAL A 300 -10.64 -23.74 -19.57
N SER A 301 -11.82 -23.99 -18.98
CA SER A 301 -12.70 -25.06 -19.45
C SER A 301 -13.00 -24.75 -20.91
N GLY A 302 -12.54 -25.58 -21.83
CA GLY A 302 -12.58 -25.31 -23.27
C GLY A 302 -13.95 -24.89 -23.78
N ALA A 303 -13.90 -23.95 -24.74
CA ALA A 303 -14.95 -23.69 -25.72
C ALA A 303 -15.28 -24.94 -26.57
#